data_AF-A0A969GLX1-F1
#
_entry.id   AF-A0A969GLX1-F1
#
_cell.length_a   1.000
_cell.length_b   1.000
_cell.length_c   1.000
_cell.angle_alpha   90.00
_cell.angle_beta   90.00
_cell.angle_gamma   90.00
#
_symmetry.space_group_name_H-M   'P 1'
#
loop_
_entity.id
_entity.type
_entity.pdbx_description
1 polymer ?
#
loop_
_entity_poly.entity_id
_entity_poly.type
_entity_poly.pdbx_seq_one_letter_code
_entity_poly.pdbx_strand_id
1 'polypeptide(L)' 'MRKSQDIFDGNPPPGIYRLSSRTRPAAILAAIDAAGWRGFYLDGRGISSKPAFLAASAHALAFPDYFGHIGMRSRKV' A
#
# COMPACT_ATOMS: atom_id res chain seq x y z
N MET A 1 -5.13 13.88 -14.76
CA MET A 1 -5.35 12.42 -14.91
C MET A 1 -4.15 11.67 -15.51
N ARG A 2 -3.21 12.30 -16.24
CA ARG A 2 -2.07 11.59 -16.88
C ARG A 2 -1.15 10.78 -15.94
N LYS A 3 -0.77 11.33 -14.79
CA LYS A 3 0.26 10.73 -13.93
C LYS A 3 -0.08 9.34 -13.36
N SER A 4 -1.36 9.07 -13.06
CA SER A 4 -1.78 7.74 -12.59
C SER A 4 -1.79 6.73 -13.74
N GLN A 5 -2.16 7.16 -14.94
CA GLN A 5 -2.14 6.31 -16.14
C GLN A 5 -0.70 5.91 -16.47
N ASP A 6 0.23 6.87 -16.48
CA ASP A 6 1.66 6.61 -16.74
C ASP A 6 2.24 5.56 -15.76
N ILE A 7 1.79 5.58 -14.50
CA ILE A 7 2.19 4.59 -13.48
C ILE A 7 1.66 3.20 -13.83
N PHE A 8 0.41 3.08 -14.27
CA PHE A 8 -0.19 1.79 -14.65
C PHE A 8 0.41 1.24 -15.94
N ASP A 9 0.87 2.11 -16.83
CA ASP A 9 1.57 1.73 -18.06
C ASP A 9 3.05 1.33 -17.79
N GLY A 10 3.51 1.37 -16.54
CA GLY A 10 4.86 0.96 -16.14
C GLY A 10 5.98 1.88 -16.60
N ASN A 11 5.64 3.11 -17.02
CA ASN A 11 6.59 4.05 -17.62
C ASN A 11 7.55 4.70 -16.61
N PRO A 12 7.12 5.12 -15.40
CA PRO A 12 8.03 5.58 -14.36
C PRO A 12 8.66 4.40 -13.59
N PRO A 13 9.84 4.59 -12.96
CA PRO A 13 10.48 3.53 -12.18
C PRO A 13 9.60 3.07 -11.01
N PRO A 14 9.82 1.87 -10.43
CA PRO A 14 9.11 1.49 -9.21
C PRO A 14 9.38 2.45 -8.04
N GLY A 15 8.34 2.90 -7.33
CA GLY A 15 8.49 3.87 -6.25
C GLY A 15 7.19 4.36 -5.62
N ILE A 16 7.31 5.27 -4.66
CA ILE A 16 6.17 5.91 -3.99
C ILE A 16 5.83 7.21 -4.72
N TYR A 17 4.61 7.27 -5.25
CA TYR A 17 4.13 8.41 -6.02
C TYR A 17 3.02 9.16 -5.31
N ARG A 18 3.22 10.48 -5.15
CA ARG A 18 2.14 11.37 -4.73
C ARG A 18 1.22 11.65 -5.92
N LEU A 19 -0.04 11.24 -5.81
CA LEU A 19 -1.10 11.64 -6.72
C LEU A 19 -1.72 12.95 -6.23
N SER A 20 -1.69 13.99 -7.06
CA SER A 20 -2.29 15.31 -6.74
C SER A 20 -3.78 15.41 -7.07
N SER A 21 -4.37 14.35 -7.62
CA SER A 21 -5.78 14.32 -7.99
C SER A 21 -6.69 14.20 -6.77
N ARG A 22 -7.87 14.85 -6.80
CA ARG A 22 -8.95 14.66 -5.80
C ARG A 22 -9.81 13.42 -6.07
N THR A 23 -9.33 12.50 -6.90
CA THR A 23 -10.02 11.25 -7.20
C THR A 23 -10.19 10.41 -5.93
N ARG A 24 -11.41 9.91 -5.71
CA ARG A 24 -11.67 9.00 -4.58
C ARG A 24 -10.83 7.72 -4.74
N PRO A 25 -10.26 7.15 -3.65
CA PRO A 25 -9.47 5.93 -3.73
C PRO A 25 -10.15 4.78 -4.47
N ALA A 26 -11.47 4.60 -4.29
CA ALA A 26 -12.24 3.58 -4.98
C ALA A 26 -12.16 3.65 -6.52
N ALA A 27 -12.17 4.87 -7.09
CA ALA A 27 -12.05 5.03 -8.54
C ALA A 27 -10.63 4.73 -9.05
N ILE A 28 -9.60 4.93 -8.21
CA ILE A 28 -8.22 4.55 -8.53
C ILE A 28 -8.09 3.03 -8.52
N LEU A 29 -8.65 2.36 -7.51
CA LEU A 29 -8.64 0.90 -7.42
C LEU A 29 -9.36 0.24 -8.60
N ALA A 30 -10.49 0.80 -9.04
CA ALA A 30 -11.20 0.33 -10.22
C ALA A 30 -10.35 0.47 -11.49
N ALA A 31 -9.58 1.56 -11.64
CA ALA A 31 -8.68 1.74 -12.77
C ALA A 31 -7.48 0.78 -12.73
N ILE A 32 -6.94 0.50 -11.54
CA ILE A 32 -5.87 -0.49 -11.32
C ILE A 32 -6.37 -1.89 -11.74
N ASP A 33 -7.55 -2.27 -11.28
CA ASP A 33 -8.18 -3.56 -11.62
C ASP A 33 -8.45 -3.68 -13.13
N ALA A 34 -9.00 -2.63 -13.74
CA ALA A 34 -9.23 -2.58 -15.19
C ALA A 34 -7.94 -2.66 -16.02
N ALA A 35 -6.80 -2.25 -15.46
CA ALA A 35 -5.48 -2.40 -16.09
C ALA A 35 -4.88 -3.80 -15.89
N GLY A 36 -5.56 -4.71 -15.18
CA GLY A 36 -5.07 -6.06 -14.86
C GLY A 36 -4.11 -6.11 -13.68
N TRP A 37 -4.01 -5.02 -12.91
CA TRP A 37 -3.15 -4.93 -11.73
C TRP A 37 -3.95 -5.25 -10.47
N ARG A 38 -3.25 -5.75 -9.44
CA ARG A 38 -3.84 -5.93 -8.10
C ARG A 38 -3.59 -4.71 -7.24
N GLY A 39 -4.64 -3.98 -6.89
CA GLY A 39 -4.58 -2.83 -5.99
C GLY A 39 -4.88 -3.20 -4.55
N PHE A 40 -4.21 -2.54 -3.61
CA PHE A 40 -4.53 -2.61 -2.19
C PHE A 40 -4.75 -1.20 -1.65
N TYR A 41 -5.73 -1.06 -0.76
CA TYR A 41 -6.03 0.22 -0.11
C TYR A 41 -5.62 0.19 1.35
N LEU A 42 -4.78 1.15 1.72
CA LEU A 42 -4.38 1.40 3.09
C LEU A 42 -4.84 2.81 3.49
N ASP A 43 -5.77 2.90 4.44
CA ASP A 43 -6.13 4.18 5.03
C ASP A 43 -5.11 4.55 6.10
N GLY A 44 -4.23 5.51 5.76
CA GLY A 44 -3.22 6.02 6.69
C GLY A 44 -3.74 7.02 7.72
N ARG A 45 -5.01 7.43 7.65
CA ARG A 45 -5.56 8.41 8.59
C ARG A 45 -5.57 7.84 10.00
N GLY A 46 -4.95 8.56 10.94
CA GLY A 46 -4.84 8.12 12.34
C GLY A 46 -3.70 7.13 12.61
N ILE A 47 -2.93 6.72 11.61
CA ILE A 47 -1.73 5.91 11.81
C ILE A 47 -0.55 6.82 12.13
N SER A 48 -0.11 6.80 13.38
CA SER A 48 1.00 7.63 13.88
C SER A 48 2.22 6.82 14.35
N SER A 49 2.15 5.49 14.29
CA SER A 49 3.22 4.62 14.75
C SER A 49 3.57 3.55 13.73
N LYS A 50 4.85 3.18 13.70
CA LYS A 50 5.36 2.09 12.86
C LYS A 50 4.61 0.76 13.10
N PRO A 51 4.37 0.32 14.35
CA PRO A 51 3.62 -0.92 14.58
C PRO A 51 2.20 -0.87 14.01
N ALA A 52 1.50 0.25 14.18
CA ALA A 52 0.15 0.42 13.63
C ALA A 52 0.15 0.40 12.09
N PHE A 53 1.15 1.04 11.45
CA PHE A 53 1.30 1.00 9.99
C PHE A 53 1.52 -0.43 9.46
N LEU A 54 2.41 -1.19 10.12
CA LEU A 54 2.71 -2.57 9.70
C LEU A 54 1.50 -3.48 9.89
N ALA A 55 0.76 -3.34 11.00
CA ALA A 55 -0.46 -4.11 11.23
C ALA A 55 -1.56 -3.79 10.20
N ALA A 56 -1.78 -2.51 9.90
CA ALA A 56 -2.74 -2.10 8.88
C ALA A 56 -2.33 -2.57 7.48
N SER A 57 -1.03 -2.58 7.17
CA SER A 57 -0.50 -3.11 5.91
C SER A 57 -0.69 -4.62 5.82
N ALA A 58 -0.40 -5.37 6.89
CA ALA A 58 -0.60 -6.81 6.93
C ALA A 58 -2.07 -7.18 6.64
N HIS A 59 -3.00 -6.47 7.29
CA HIS A 59 -4.42 -6.64 7.05
C HIS A 59 -4.82 -6.27 5.61
N ALA A 60 -4.40 -5.10 5.11
CA ALA A 60 -4.79 -4.64 3.78
C ALA A 60 -4.22 -5.51 2.65
N LEU A 61 -3.00 -6.02 2.79
CA LEU A 61 -2.34 -6.85 1.78
C LEU A 61 -2.60 -8.35 1.96
N ALA A 62 -3.39 -8.73 2.98
CA ALA A 62 -3.62 -10.12 3.39
C ALA A 62 -2.30 -10.88 3.60
N PHE A 63 -1.31 -10.22 4.22
CA PHE A 63 -0.06 -10.87 4.59
C PHE A 63 -0.30 -11.84 5.75
N PRO A 64 0.51 -12.91 5.85
CA PRO A 64 0.44 -13.82 6.97
C PRO A 64 0.69 -13.11 8.31
N ASP A 65 0.11 -13.64 9.38
CA ASP A 65 0.14 -13.05 10.73
C ASP A 65 1.56 -12.84 11.30
N TYR A 66 2.58 -13.49 10.75
CA TYR A 66 3.98 -13.28 11.15
C TYR A 66 4.60 -11.99 10.58
N PHE A 67 3.94 -11.33 9.62
CA PHE A 67 4.46 -10.11 8.98
C PHE A 67 4.64 -8.98 10.00
N GLY A 68 5.83 -8.39 10.08
CA GLY A 68 6.16 -7.35 11.06
C GLY A 68 6.57 -7.87 12.45
N HIS A 69 6.50 -9.18 12.70
CA HIS A 69 6.87 -9.82 13.97
C HIS A 69 8.21 -10.59 13.93
N ILE A 70 8.88 -10.62 12.76
CA ILE A 70 10.16 -11.30 12.55
C ILE A 70 11.30 -10.48 13.19
N GLY A 71 11.42 -10.53 14.51
CA GLY A 71 12.43 -9.77 15.26
C GLY A 71 12.29 -9.83 16.78
N MET A 72 11.13 -10.23 17.31
CA MET A 72 10.95 -10.47 18.75
C MET A 72 11.43 -11.89 19.13
N ARG A 73 12.66 -12.27 18.75
CA ARG A 73 13.37 -13.32 19.49
C ARG A 73 14.01 -12.67 20.69
N SER A 74 13.39 -12.89 21.84
CA SER A 74 13.95 -12.64 23.17
C SER A 74 15.38 -13.17 23.18
N ARG A 75 16.38 -12.28 23.17
CA ARG A 75 17.75 -12.65 23.48
C ARG A 75 17.81 -12.77 25.00
N LYS A 76 17.43 -13.94 25.54
CA LYS A 76 17.91 -14.38 26.84
C LYS A 76 19.28 -15.01 26.60
N VAL A 77 20.33 -14.27 26.96
CA VAL A 77 21.58 -14.85 27.43
C VAL A 77 21.91 -14.11 28.72
#